data_AF-A0A9D8ADU5-F1
#
_entry.id   AF-A0A9D8ADU5-F1
#
_cell.length_a   1.000
_cell.length_b   1.000
_cell.length_c   1.000
_cell.angle_alpha   90.00
_cell.angle_beta   90.00
_cell.angle_gamma   90.00
#
_symmetry.space_group_name_H-M   'P 1'
#
loop_
_entity.id
_entity.type
_entity.pdbx_description
1 polymer ?
#
loop_
_entity_poly.entity_id
_entity_poly.type
_entity_poly.pdbx_seq_one_letter_code
_entity_poly.pdbx_strand_id
1 'polypeptide(L)'
;MNNQEGQSGLQVLMVLSILLFIATFSTIFILNIQKKARDSERITILITLQKSLDLYFDTFNKWPKGDDDGQGWDEGFHSKSDRRFIQPLVDHKYISLAMSDPKFYGAKSIKYASYDAGSNGCPVDKGMFYVLGISELESDT
;
A
#
# COMPACT_ATOMS: atom_id res chain seq x y z
N MET A 1 -49.76 -39.02 17.27
CA MET A 1 -48.80 -38.45 18.26
C MET A 1 -47.70 -39.50 18.36
N ASN A 2 -46.46 -39.36 17.88
CA ASN A 2 -45.60 -38.21 17.65
C ASN A 2 -44.67 -38.52 16.48
N ASN A 3 -44.56 -37.61 15.51
CA ASN A 3 -43.62 -37.71 14.38
C ASN A 3 -42.48 -36.68 14.50
N GLN A 4 -42.17 -36.26 15.74
CA GLN A 4 -41.24 -35.15 15.99
C GLN A 4 -39.76 -35.56 16.04
N GLU A 5 -39.45 -36.84 16.24
CA GLU A 5 -38.05 -37.29 16.33
C GLU A 5 -37.35 -37.33 14.95
N GLY A 6 -38.08 -37.69 13.88
CA GLY A 6 -37.55 -37.63 12.50
C GLY A 6 -37.53 -36.22 11.90
N GLN A 7 -38.45 -35.35 12.32
CA GLN A 7 -38.49 -33.95 11.88
C GLN A 7 -37.33 -33.12 12.44
N SER A 8 -36.92 -33.36 13.69
CA SER A 8 -35.81 -32.63 14.31
C SER A 8 -34.47 -32.86 13.59
N GLY A 9 -34.12 -34.12 13.29
CA GLY A 9 -32.84 -34.45 12.66
C GLY A 9 -32.69 -33.89 11.24
N LEU A 10 -33.72 -34.01 10.41
CA LEU A 10 -33.71 -33.48 9.05
C LEU A 10 -33.61 -31.95 9.02
N GLN A 11 -34.34 -31.29 9.92
CA GLN A 11 -34.35 -29.82 10.01
C GLN A 11 -32.99 -29.29 10.48
N VAL A 12 -32.33 -29.97 11.42
CA VAL A 12 -30.96 -29.64 11.84
C VAL A 12 -29.97 -29.80 10.67
N LEU A 13 -30.06 -30.87 9.88
CA LEU A 13 -29.20 -31.07 8.71
C LEU A 13 -29.40 -29.99 7.64
N MET A 14 -30.64 -29.56 7.40
CA MET A 14 -30.93 -28.47 6.46
C MET A 14 -30.37 -27.13 6.94
N VAL A 15 -30.48 -26.82 8.23
CA VAL A 15 -29.92 -25.58 8.79
C VAL A 15 -28.39 -25.60 8.69
N LEU A 16 -27.75 -26.73 9.02
CA LEU A 16 -26.30 -26.87 8.92
C LEU A 16 -25.80 -26.74 7.48
N SER A 17 -26.51 -27.30 6.49
CA SER A 17 -26.11 -27.19 5.08
C SER A 17 -26.20 -25.75 4.59
N ILE A 18 -27.24 -25.01 4.97
CA ILE A 18 -27.38 -23.58 4.64
C ILE A 18 -26.28 -22.76 5.31
N LEU A 19 -25.96 -23.02 6.59
CA LEU A 19 -24.89 -22.31 7.30
C LEU A 19 -23.52 -22.55 6.65
N LEU A 20 -23.21 -23.79 6.28
CA LEU A 20 -21.98 -24.12 5.57
C LEU A 20 -21.90 -23.43 4.20
N PHE A 21 -23.03 -23.37 3.49
CA PHE A 21 -23.11 -22.65 2.22
C PHE A 21 -22.90 -21.13 2.39
N ILE A 22 -23.52 -20.50 3.37
CA ILE A 22 -23.31 -19.07 3.65
C ILE A 22 -21.86 -18.80 4.06
N ALA A 23 -21.27 -19.67 4.89
CA ALA A 23 -19.90 -19.52 5.35
C ALA A 23 -18.90 -19.50 4.20
N THR A 24 -19.03 -20.40 3.21
CA THR A 24 -18.09 -20.44 2.07
C THR A 24 -18.18 -19.19 1.20
N PHE A 25 -19.39 -18.74 0.84
CA PHE A 25 -19.58 -17.54 0.02
C PHE A 25 -19.11 -16.25 0.71
N SER A 26 -19.29 -16.16 2.04
CA SER A 26 -18.90 -14.98 2.81
C SER A 26 -17.37 -14.75 2.78
N THR A 27 -16.56 -15.81 2.73
CA THR A 27 -15.10 -15.67 2.74
C THR A 27 -14.55 -14.97 1.50
N ILE A 28 -15.06 -15.29 0.31
CA ILE A 28 -14.59 -14.71 -0.96
C ILE A 28 -14.85 -13.20 -1.00
N PHE A 29 -16.02 -12.77 -0.52
CA PHE A 29 -16.40 -11.37 -0.47
C PHE A 29 -15.51 -10.55 0.48
N ILE A 30 -15.21 -11.10 1.67
CA ILE A 30 -14.35 -10.45 2.67
C ILE A 30 -12.93 -10.25 2.13
N LEU A 31 -12.38 -11.24 1.43
CA LEU A 31 -11.03 -11.14 0.86
C LEU A 31 -10.93 -10.00 -0.16
N ASN A 32 -11.94 -9.82 -1.01
CA ASN A 32 -11.95 -8.74 -2.00
C ASN A 32 -12.10 -7.35 -1.36
N ILE A 33 -12.89 -7.22 -0.29
CA ILE A 33 -12.97 -5.96 0.48
C ILE A 33 -11.62 -5.62 1.10
N GLN A 34 -10.96 -6.60 1.73
CA GLN A 34 -9.66 -6.36 2.35
C GLN A 34 -8.59 -5.94 1.34
N LYS A 35 -8.57 -6.55 0.15
CA LYS A 35 -7.67 -6.13 -0.95
C LYS A 35 -7.89 -4.66 -1.31
N LYS A 36 -9.15 -4.27 -1.58
CA LYS A 36 -9.50 -2.87 -1.91
C LYS A 36 -9.14 -1.89 -0.80
N ALA A 37 -9.36 -2.28 0.46
CA ALA A 37 -9.02 -1.45 1.61
C ALA A 37 -7.50 -1.18 1.68
N ARG A 38 -6.67 -2.23 1.49
CA ARG A 38 -5.21 -2.09 1.46
C ARG A 38 -4.73 -1.22 0.30
N ASP A 39 -5.29 -1.41 -0.89
CA ASP A 39 -4.93 -0.58 -2.05
C ASP A 39 -5.30 0.89 -1.84
N SER A 40 -6.48 1.17 -1.26
CA SER A 40 -6.87 2.53 -0.87
C SER A 40 -5.91 3.15 0.15
N GLU A 41 -5.43 2.36 1.11
CA GLU A 41 -4.44 2.81 2.10
C GLU A 41 -3.10 3.14 1.43
N ARG A 42 -2.62 2.30 0.51
CA ARG A 42 -1.38 2.54 -0.23
C ARG A 42 -1.46 3.78 -1.13
N ILE A 43 -2.59 4.02 -1.79
CA ILE A 43 -2.84 5.27 -2.55
C ILE A 43 -2.77 6.48 -1.62
N THR A 44 -3.34 6.37 -0.41
CA THR A 44 -3.29 7.45 0.58
C THR A 44 -1.85 7.74 1.02
N ILE A 45 -1.04 6.70 1.22
CA ILE A 45 0.39 6.84 1.50
C ILE A 45 1.11 7.54 0.35
N LEU A 46 0.86 7.15 -0.90
CA LEU A 46 1.48 7.75 -2.08
C LEU A 46 1.18 9.26 -2.20
N ILE A 47 -0.09 9.66 -2.02
CA ILE A 47 -0.52 11.06 -2.02
C ILE A 47 0.16 11.85 -0.89
N THR A 48 0.30 11.24 0.28
CA THR A 48 0.97 11.86 1.43
C THR A 48 2.45 12.05 1.17
N LEU A 49 3.11 11.06 0.57
CA LEU A 49 4.52 11.16 0.16
C LEU A 49 4.72 12.25 -0.88
N GLN A 50 3.88 12.32 -1.93
CA GLN A 50 3.94 13.37 -2.94
C GLN A 50 3.93 14.77 -2.30
N LYS A 51 2.91 15.06 -1.46
CA LYS A 51 2.82 16.36 -0.77
C LYS A 51 4.03 16.67 0.10
N SER A 52 4.57 15.63 0.75
CA SER A 52 5.70 15.79 1.65
C SER A 52 7.01 16.02 0.91
N LEU A 53 7.18 15.39 -0.25
CA LEU A 53 8.26 15.68 -1.17
C LEU A 53 8.18 17.11 -1.66
N ASP A 54 6.99 17.58 -2.05
CA ASP A 54 6.79 18.96 -2.51
C ASP A 54 7.17 19.97 -1.41
N LEU A 55 6.72 19.76 -0.17
CA LEU A 55 7.11 20.59 0.99
C LEU A 55 8.63 20.57 1.26
N TYR A 56 9.26 19.41 1.09
CA TYR A 56 10.70 19.28 1.23
C TYR A 56 11.44 20.06 0.13
N PHE A 57 10.97 19.98 -1.11
CA PHE A 57 11.56 20.73 -2.23
C PHE A 57 11.41 22.24 -2.03
N ASP A 58 10.23 22.71 -1.59
CA ASP A 58 10.01 24.14 -1.29
C ASP A 58 10.99 24.66 -0.23
N THR A 59 11.40 23.80 0.71
CA THR A 59 12.30 24.18 1.81
C THR A 59 13.78 24.09 1.42
N PHE A 60 14.17 23.06 0.68
CA PHE A 60 15.58 22.73 0.42
C PHE A 60 16.02 22.92 -1.04
N ASN A 61 15.09 23.25 -1.93
CA ASN A 61 15.27 23.38 -3.37
C ASN A 61 15.95 22.15 -4.01
N LYS A 62 15.67 20.96 -3.46
CA LYS A 62 16.16 19.66 -3.92
C LYS A 62 15.27 18.53 -3.41
N TRP A 63 15.23 17.43 -4.13
CA TRP A 63 14.54 16.22 -3.70
C TRP A 63 15.39 15.42 -2.69
N PRO A 64 14.78 14.66 -1.77
CA PRO A 64 15.53 13.72 -0.92
C PRO A 64 16.30 12.73 -1.78
N LYS A 65 17.57 12.53 -1.47
CA LYS A 65 18.37 11.48 -2.11
C LYS A 65 18.03 10.15 -1.45
N GLY A 66 17.73 9.12 -2.23
CA GLY A 66 17.73 7.76 -1.70
C GLY A 66 19.09 7.06 -1.91
N ASP A 67 19.10 5.75 -1.70
CA ASP A 67 20.29 4.91 -1.69
C ASP A 67 20.32 3.82 -2.77
N ASP A 68 19.29 3.76 -3.62
CA ASP A 68 19.20 2.87 -4.76
C ASP A 68 19.21 1.36 -4.41
N ASP A 69 18.41 0.96 -3.41
CA ASP A 69 18.29 -0.45 -3.01
C ASP A 69 17.44 -1.35 -3.95
N GLY A 70 16.86 -0.76 -5.00
CA GLY A 70 15.85 -1.37 -5.88
C GLY A 70 16.19 -1.33 -7.37
N GLN A 71 17.46 -1.52 -7.76
CA GLN A 71 17.92 -1.57 -9.17
C GLN A 71 17.66 -0.28 -9.97
N GLY A 72 18.15 0.86 -9.49
CA GLY A 72 17.90 2.19 -10.02
C GLY A 72 16.73 2.93 -9.34
N TRP A 73 16.13 2.32 -8.30
CA TRP A 73 14.98 2.83 -7.57
C TRP A 73 15.21 2.68 -6.07
N ASP A 74 14.63 3.59 -5.30
CA ASP A 74 14.45 3.42 -3.88
C ASP A 74 13.11 2.74 -3.60
N GLU A 75 13.16 1.61 -2.91
CA GLU A 75 11.99 1.03 -2.28
C GLU A 75 11.54 1.90 -1.09
N GLY A 76 10.25 1.85 -0.74
CA GLY A 76 9.70 2.62 0.38
C GLY A 76 10.19 2.13 1.76
N PHE A 77 9.30 2.12 2.76
CA PHE A 77 9.52 1.45 4.05
C PHE A 77 9.89 -0.05 3.94
N HIS A 78 11.16 -0.42 3.74
CA HIS A 78 11.57 -1.82 3.81
C HIS A 78 11.44 -2.37 5.25
N SER A 79 11.69 -1.50 6.24
CA SER A 79 11.55 -1.79 7.67
C SER A 79 11.33 -0.52 8.48
N LYS A 80 10.97 -0.62 9.77
CA LYS A 80 10.84 0.55 10.67
C LYS A 80 12.16 1.32 10.89
N SER A 81 13.29 0.65 10.67
CA SER A 81 14.63 1.23 10.70
C SER A 81 15.07 1.77 9.35
N ASP A 82 14.32 1.44 8.29
CA ASP A 82 14.65 1.87 6.95
C ASP A 82 14.13 3.28 6.68
N ARG A 83 15.08 4.17 6.45
CA ARG A 83 15.00 5.60 6.70
C ARG A 83 15.77 6.33 5.62
N ARG A 84 15.45 6.06 4.36
CA ARG A 84 16.22 6.56 3.22
C ARG A 84 15.65 7.86 2.70
N PHE A 85 15.03 7.89 1.52
CA PHE A 85 14.39 9.12 1.01
C PHE A 85 13.24 9.63 1.92
N ILE A 86 12.64 8.72 2.69
CA ILE A 86 11.55 8.99 3.64
C ILE A 86 12.07 9.69 4.91
N GLN A 87 13.30 9.43 5.33
CA GLN A 87 13.81 9.94 6.62
C GLN A 87 13.95 11.44 6.68
N PRO A 88 14.47 12.14 5.65
CA PRO A 88 14.42 13.59 5.61
C PRO A 88 12.99 14.12 5.77
N LEU A 89 11.97 13.41 5.28
CA LEU A 89 10.57 13.81 5.45
C LEU A 89 10.07 13.61 6.90
N VAL A 90 10.52 12.54 7.56
CA VAL A 90 10.21 12.28 8.98
C VAL A 90 10.92 13.27 9.90
N ASP A 91 12.21 13.55 9.65
CA ASP A 91 13.03 14.45 10.48
C ASP A 91 12.50 15.89 10.46
N HIS A 92 11.98 16.32 9.31
CA HIS A 92 11.33 17.62 9.16
C HIS A 92 9.82 17.59 9.49
N LYS A 93 9.31 16.45 9.98
CA LYS A 93 7.92 16.26 10.42
C LYS A 93 6.86 16.49 9.33
N TYR A 94 7.21 16.29 8.07
CA TYR A 94 6.25 16.31 6.96
C TYR A 94 5.38 15.04 6.95
N ILE A 95 5.92 13.93 7.47
CA ILE A 95 5.20 12.66 7.62
C ILE A 95 5.45 11.99 8.98
N SER A 96 4.56 11.07 9.35
CA SER A 96 4.73 10.19 10.52
C SER A 96 5.34 8.85 10.11
N LEU A 97 6.26 8.32 10.95
CA LEU A 97 6.87 6.99 10.79
C LEU A 97 5.85 5.83 10.95
N ALA A 98 4.60 6.12 11.31
CA ALA A 98 3.55 5.12 11.46
C ALA A 98 3.00 4.59 10.11
N MET A 99 3.37 5.18 8.97
CA MET A 99 2.96 4.69 7.66
C MET A 99 3.74 3.41 7.32
N SER A 100 3.05 2.28 7.19
CA SER A 100 3.62 0.99 6.80
C SER A 100 2.66 0.32 5.85
N ASP A 101 3.16 -0.43 4.84
CA ASP A 101 2.29 -1.22 3.98
C ASP A 101 1.52 -2.25 4.83
N PRO A 102 0.18 -2.33 4.74
CA PRO A 102 -0.63 -3.23 5.56
C PRO A 102 -0.39 -4.72 5.33
N LYS A 103 0.18 -5.09 4.18
CA LYS A 103 0.38 -6.51 3.80
C LYS A 103 1.79 -7.01 4.11
N PHE A 104 2.80 -6.15 4.21
CA PHE A 104 4.20 -6.59 4.26
C PHE A 104 5.14 -5.67 5.06
N TYR A 105 6.06 -6.31 5.79
CA TYR A 105 7.34 -5.72 6.18
C TYR A 105 8.23 -5.66 4.93
N GLY A 106 8.08 -4.61 4.12
CA GLY A 106 8.81 -4.50 2.86
C GLY A 106 8.00 -3.70 1.85
N ALA A 107 8.15 -2.38 1.84
CA ALA A 107 7.49 -1.46 0.90
C ALA A 107 8.08 -1.53 -0.51
N LYS A 108 8.14 -2.74 -1.07
CA LYS A 108 8.44 -2.99 -2.48
C LYS A 108 7.36 -2.43 -3.40
N SER A 109 6.19 -2.14 -2.83
CA SER A 109 5.07 -1.53 -3.53
C SER A 109 5.32 -0.07 -3.85
N ILE A 110 6.10 0.69 -3.07
CA ILE A 110 6.37 2.11 -3.36
C ILE A 110 7.77 2.24 -3.93
N LYS A 111 7.88 2.92 -5.07
CA LYS A 111 9.15 3.17 -5.76
C LYS A 111 9.39 4.66 -5.89
N TYR A 112 10.61 5.10 -5.63
CA TYR A 112 11.02 6.48 -5.73
C TYR A 112 12.36 6.59 -6.46
N ALA A 113 12.53 7.61 -7.29
CA ALA A 113 13.82 7.97 -7.85
C ALA A 113 13.85 9.47 -8.13
N SER A 114 14.94 10.14 -7.75
CA SER A 114 15.17 11.55 -8.06
C SER A 114 16.25 11.73 -9.13
N TYR A 115 16.08 12.73 -9.98
CA TYR A 115 16.97 13.00 -11.10
C TYR A 115 17.36 14.48 -11.17
N ASP A 116 18.63 14.72 -11.49
CA ASP A 116 19.14 16.07 -11.74
C ASP A 116 18.60 16.65 -13.05
N ALA A 117 18.60 17.98 -13.16
CA ALA A 117 18.24 18.67 -14.40
C ALA A 117 19.10 18.18 -15.58
N GLY A 118 18.50 17.89 -16.73
CA GLY A 118 19.21 17.31 -17.88
C GLY A 118 19.24 15.78 -17.94
N SER A 119 18.82 15.09 -16.88
CA SER A 119 18.88 13.62 -16.81
C SER A 119 17.82 12.95 -17.70
N ASN A 120 18.14 11.76 -18.23
CA ASN A 120 17.23 10.92 -19.02
C ASN A 120 16.55 11.63 -20.22
N GLY A 121 17.23 12.61 -20.81
CA GLY A 121 16.70 13.38 -21.94
C GLY A 121 15.72 14.50 -21.53
N CYS A 122 15.53 14.76 -20.24
CA CYS A 122 14.76 15.91 -19.77
C CYS A 122 15.54 17.21 -20.02
N PRO A 123 14.89 18.27 -20.52
CA PRO A 123 15.54 19.57 -20.72
C PRO A 123 16.06 20.18 -19.40
N VAL A 124 17.27 20.76 -19.43
CA VAL A 124 17.93 21.34 -18.23
C VAL A 124 17.14 22.53 -17.66
N ASP A 125 16.42 23.28 -18.50
CA ASP A 125 15.59 24.43 -18.12
C ASP A 125 14.35 24.05 -17.30
N LYS A 126 13.98 22.76 -17.26
CA LYS A 126 12.85 22.25 -16.47
C LYS A 126 13.22 21.89 -15.03
N GLY A 127 14.50 21.94 -14.69
CA GLY A 127 14.98 21.66 -13.34
C GLY A 127 14.98 20.17 -12.98
N MET A 128 15.18 19.89 -11.70
CA MET A 128 15.22 18.54 -11.14
C MET A 128 13.81 17.94 -11.08
N PHE A 129 13.70 16.63 -11.22
CA PHE A 129 12.43 15.92 -11.12
C PHE A 129 12.56 14.64 -10.31
N TYR A 130 11.43 14.07 -9.90
CA TYR A 130 11.38 12.76 -9.30
C TYR A 130 10.30 11.92 -9.97
N VAL A 131 10.42 10.60 -9.84
CA VAL A 131 9.38 9.64 -10.18
C VAL A 131 8.99 8.92 -8.90
N LEU A 132 7.69 8.93 -8.59
CA LEU A 132 7.10 8.23 -7.47
C LEU A 132 6.01 7.32 -8.02
N GLY A 133 6.06 6.04 -7.66
CA GLY A 133 5.17 5.02 -8.20
C GLY A 133 4.71 4.04 -7.15
N ILE A 134 3.60 3.40 -7.45
CA ILE A 134 3.10 2.25 -6.72
C ILE A 134 3.02 1.03 -7.65
N SER A 135 3.40 -0.14 -7.14
CA SER A 135 3.25 -1.44 -7.77
C SER A 135 2.51 -2.41 -6.86
N GLU A 136 2.05 -3.53 -7.44
CA GLU A 136 1.40 -4.63 -6.70
C GLU A 136 0.07 -4.26 -6.02
N LEU A 137 -0.76 -3.46 -6.71
CA LEU A 137 -2.17 -3.29 -6.34
C LEU A 137 -2.89 -4.64 -6.45
N GLU A 138 -3.66 -4.98 -5.43
CA GLU A 138 -4.26 -6.32 -5.26
C GLU A 138 -5.65 -6.44 -5.87
N SER A 139 -6.35 -5.33 -6.08
CA SER A 139 -7.70 -5.30 -6.62
C SER A 139 -7.78 -5.37 -8.14
N ASP A 140 -6.66 -5.20 -8.84
CA ASP A 140 -6.57 -5.18 -10.31
C ASP A 140 -6.30 -6.57 -10.92
N THR A 141 -6.97 -7.60 -10.41
CA THR A 141 -6.98 -8.97 -10.98
C THR A 141 -8.35 -9.36 -11.47
#